data_AF-A0A7X0CQE2-F1
#
_entry.id   AF-A0A7X0CQE2-F1
#
_cell.length_a   1.000
_cell.length_b   1.000
_cell.length_c   1.000
_cell.angle_alpha   90.00
_cell.angle_beta   90.00
_cell.angle_gamma   90.00
#
_symmetry.space_group_name_H-M   'P 1'
#
loop_
_entity.id
_entity.type
_entity.pdbx_description
1 polymer ?
#
loop_
_entity_poly.entity_id
_entity_poly.type
_entity_poly.pdbx_seq_one_letter_code
_entity_poly.pdbx_strand_id
1 'polypeptide(L)'
;MNSRIKALFVIVGVTCLWACKKNDDAPKRQPTTGLNVVNASDNTINFYQNGARLNNASSYFPGGSLGYLSVIAQNQNYQVKIAGATAPLFSFSMSLDSGKRYSLYVTGKTASDYFYKPDTLNADTSGLTKFRFVNASPNAGPLVLAFEGMDNNKAVLDTIKFNNINYKTITPFVTITGGVRNVSIYSASAPLNAVKDTITLNPSGIYTIYSYGTINASGGQGFGTGLIANQ
;
A
#
# COMPACT_ATOMS: atom_id res chain seq x y z
N MET A 1 -23.13 -14.51 -81.55
CA MET A 1 -22.22 -13.35 -81.68
C MET A 1 -22.56 -12.36 -80.57
N ASN A 2 -21.56 -12.05 -79.74
CA ASN A 2 -21.48 -11.05 -78.67
C ASN A 2 -22.46 -9.86 -78.69
N SER A 3 -23.02 -9.51 -77.54
CA SER A 3 -22.54 -8.35 -76.77
C SER A 3 -23.15 -8.33 -75.35
N ARG A 4 -22.25 -8.37 -74.37
CA ARG A 4 -22.52 -8.33 -72.94
C ARG A 4 -22.46 -6.88 -72.46
N ILE A 5 -23.34 -6.55 -71.51
CA ILE A 5 -23.08 -5.67 -70.35
C ILE A 5 -22.63 -4.24 -70.68
N LYS A 6 -23.55 -3.27 -70.72
CA LYS A 6 -23.28 -1.85 -70.43
C LYS A 6 -24.53 -1.12 -69.93
N ALA A 7 -25.02 -1.47 -68.74
CA ALA A 7 -26.02 -0.66 -68.03
C ALA A 7 -26.05 -1.02 -66.55
N LEU A 8 -24.93 -0.84 -65.86
CA LEU A 8 -24.91 -0.81 -64.40
C LEU A 8 -23.77 0.12 -63.98
N PHE A 9 -23.97 0.86 -62.89
CA PHE A 9 -23.06 1.82 -62.24
C PHE A 9 -23.18 3.29 -62.66
N VAL A 10 -24.22 3.98 -62.18
CA VAL A 10 -24.16 5.46 -62.02
C VAL A 10 -24.66 5.97 -60.64
N ILE A 11 -25.26 5.17 -59.75
CA ILE A 11 -25.85 5.75 -58.51
C ILE A 11 -25.39 5.02 -57.24
N VAL A 12 -24.09 5.03 -56.91
CA VAL A 12 -23.59 4.71 -55.55
C VAL A 12 -22.26 5.44 -55.29
N GLY A 13 -22.27 6.78 -55.26
CA GLY A 13 -21.02 7.54 -55.22
C GLY A 13 -21.00 8.79 -54.34
N VAL A 14 -21.96 9.00 -53.42
CA VAL A 14 -22.00 10.25 -52.63
C VAL A 14 -22.25 10.06 -51.12
N THR A 15 -22.49 8.85 -50.59
CA THR A 15 -22.80 8.69 -49.15
C THR A 15 -21.60 8.45 -48.24
N CYS A 16 -20.36 8.40 -48.75
CA CYS A 16 -19.19 8.04 -47.93
C CYS A 16 -18.45 9.23 -47.27
N LEU A 17 -18.87 10.49 -47.48
CA LEU A 17 -18.13 11.66 -46.98
C LEU A 17 -18.59 12.18 -45.60
N TRP A 18 -19.62 11.60 -44.98
CA TRP A 18 -20.12 12.04 -43.66
C TRP A 18 -19.59 11.22 -42.47
N ALA A 19 -18.78 10.19 -42.71
CA ALA A 19 -18.24 9.33 -41.65
C ALA A 19 -16.87 9.80 -41.09
N CYS A 20 -16.38 10.98 -41.47
CA CYS A 20 -15.13 11.54 -40.97
C CYS A 20 -15.29 12.98 -40.45
N LYS A 21 -16.23 13.21 -39.55
CA LYS A 21 -15.94 14.11 -38.42
C LYS A 21 -15.32 13.24 -37.33
N LYS A 22 -14.00 13.01 -37.43
CA LYS A 22 -13.23 12.54 -36.28
C LYS A 22 -13.30 13.66 -35.26
N ASN A 23 -14.17 13.50 -34.26
CA ASN A 23 -13.95 14.18 -33.00
C ASN A 23 -12.61 13.62 -32.50
N ASP A 24 -11.54 14.38 -32.69
CA ASP A 24 -10.18 14.10 -32.19
C ASP A 24 -10.13 14.27 -30.66
N ASP A 25 -11.15 13.76 -29.97
CA ASP A 25 -11.08 13.56 -28.54
C ASP A 25 -10.19 12.34 -28.32
N ALA A 26 -8.88 12.59 -28.30
CA ALA A 26 -7.93 11.61 -27.82
C ALA A 26 -8.49 11.00 -26.52
N PRO A 27 -8.48 9.66 -26.37
CA PRO A 27 -9.10 9.02 -25.22
C PRO A 27 -8.57 9.66 -23.94
N LYS A 28 -9.48 10.22 -23.14
CA LYS A 28 -9.12 10.97 -21.94
C LYS A 28 -8.32 10.05 -21.02
N ARG A 29 -7.01 10.25 -20.97
CA ARG A 29 -6.10 9.44 -20.14
C ARG A 29 -6.54 9.59 -18.70
N GLN A 30 -6.89 8.48 -18.05
CA GLN A 30 -7.26 8.53 -16.65
C GLN A 30 -6.04 8.93 -15.81
N PRO A 31 -6.18 9.89 -14.87
CA PRO A 31 -5.08 10.27 -14.01
C PRO A 31 -4.67 9.09 -13.13
N THR A 32 -3.37 8.96 -12.85
CA THR A 32 -2.83 7.90 -12.01
C THR A 32 -2.10 8.45 -10.80
N THR A 33 -1.89 7.58 -9.82
CA THR A 33 -1.16 7.87 -8.57
C THR A 33 -0.43 6.60 -8.10
N GLY A 34 0.56 6.76 -7.23
CA GLY A 34 1.21 5.64 -6.56
C GLY A 34 0.42 5.19 -5.32
N LEU A 35 0.19 3.89 -5.17
CA LEU A 35 -0.45 3.31 -3.99
C LEU A 35 0.35 2.10 -3.52
N ASN A 36 0.91 2.19 -2.31
CA ASN A 36 1.40 1.06 -1.56
C ASN A 36 0.28 0.47 -0.71
N VAL A 37 -0.04 -0.80 -0.93
CA VAL A 37 -1.05 -1.53 -0.15
C VAL A 37 -0.30 -2.45 0.79
N VAL A 38 -0.56 -2.37 2.09
CA VAL A 38 0.04 -3.15 3.17
C VAL A 38 -1.03 -4.08 3.73
N ASN A 39 -0.76 -5.40 3.75
CA ASN A 39 -1.65 -6.35 4.40
C ASN A 39 -1.28 -6.47 5.87
N ALA A 40 -1.96 -5.70 6.70
CA ALA A 40 -1.83 -5.75 8.15
C ALA A 40 -2.87 -6.69 8.82
N SER A 41 -3.72 -7.35 8.02
CA SER A 41 -4.78 -8.24 8.50
C SER A 41 -4.24 -9.63 8.84
N ASP A 42 -5.13 -10.49 9.32
CA ASP A 42 -4.85 -11.91 9.60
C ASP A 42 -5.10 -12.83 8.39
N ASN A 43 -5.51 -12.30 7.23
CA ASN A 43 -5.82 -13.11 6.06
C ASN A 43 -4.80 -12.93 4.95
N THR A 44 -4.60 -13.99 4.16
CA THR A 44 -4.00 -13.83 2.83
C THR A 44 -5.05 -13.25 1.90
N ILE A 45 -4.79 -12.05 1.36
CA ILE A 45 -5.77 -11.29 0.58
C ILE A 45 -5.31 -11.07 -0.87
N ASN A 46 -6.23 -10.59 -1.68
CA ASN A 46 -6.00 -9.99 -2.97
C ASN A 46 -6.68 -8.61 -2.99
N PHE A 47 -6.04 -7.65 -3.64
CA PHE A 47 -6.50 -6.27 -3.71
C PHE A 47 -6.92 -5.92 -5.13
N TYR A 48 -8.05 -5.23 -5.27
CA TYR A 48 -8.67 -4.93 -6.55
C TYR A 48 -9.05 -3.46 -6.62
N GLN A 49 -9.00 -2.91 -7.84
CA GLN A 49 -9.58 -1.62 -8.20
C GLN A 49 -10.59 -1.84 -9.32
N ASN A 50 -11.83 -1.40 -9.13
CA ASN A 50 -12.92 -1.51 -10.11
C ASN A 50 -13.08 -2.92 -10.69
N GLY A 51 -12.93 -3.96 -9.86
CA GLY A 51 -13.02 -5.36 -10.27
C GLY A 51 -11.74 -5.97 -10.87
N ALA A 52 -10.73 -5.16 -11.21
CA ALA A 52 -9.44 -5.65 -11.69
C ALA A 52 -8.48 -5.93 -10.52
N ARG A 53 -7.85 -7.10 -10.50
CA ARG A 53 -6.85 -7.47 -9.49
C ARG A 53 -5.59 -6.63 -9.69
N LEU A 54 -5.01 -6.13 -8.61
CA LEU A 54 -3.79 -5.34 -8.62
C LEU A 54 -2.54 -6.16 -8.26
N ASN A 55 -2.66 -7.18 -7.40
CA ASN A 55 -1.54 -8.06 -7.05
C ASN A 55 -1.49 -9.30 -7.97
N ASN A 56 -0.84 -9.18 -9.14
CA ASN A 56 -0.95 -10.13 -10.25
C ASN A 56 -0.12 -11.43 -10.12
N ALA A 57 0.97 -11.44 -9.36
CA ALA A 57 1.92 -12.58 -9.36
C ALA A 57 1.71 -13.57 -8.20
N SER A 58 1.15 -13.15 -7.07
CA SER A 58 0.93 -14.01 -5.90
C SER A 58 -0.15 -13.45 -4.97
N SER A 59 -0.76 -14.35 -4.21
CA SER A 59 -1.63 -13.98 -3.09
C SER A 59 -0.80 -13.29 -2.01
N TYR A 60 -1.43 -12.35 -1.32
CA TYR A 60 -0.72 -11.37 -0.51
C TYR A 60 -0.86 -11.68 0.97
N PHE A 61 0.18 -12.23 1.57
CA PHE A 61 0.19 -12.74 2.95
C PHE A 61 0.16 -11.62 4.01
N PRO A 62 -0.30 -11.92 5.24
CA PRO A 62 -0.16 -11.02 6.39
C PRO A 62 1.29 -10.52 6.54
N GLY A 63 1.43 -9.24 6.84
CA GLY A 63 2.72 -8.57 6.96
C GLY A 63 3.36 -8.19 5.63
N GLY A 64 2.79 -8.54 4.47
CA GLY A 64 3.31 -8.13 3.16
C GLY A 64 3.18 -6.63 2.88
N SER A 65 3.92 -6.17 1.84
CA SER A 65 3.77 -4.89 1.13
C SER A 65 3.68 -5.13 -0.40
N LEU A 66 2.79 -4.46 -1.14
CA LEU A 66 2.78 -4.52 -2.62
C LEU A 66 3.76 -3.54 -3.28
N GLY A 67 4.33 -2.62 -2.50
CA GLY A 67 5.06 -1.48 -3.04
C GLY A 67 4.13 -0.50 -3.77
N TYR A 68 4.68 0.62 -4.24
CA TYR A 68 3.89 1.65 -4.92
C TYR A 68 3.46 1.22 -6.33
N LEU A 69 2.27 0.62 -6.41
CA LEU A 69 1.62 0.31 -7.67
C LEU A 69 1.05 1.58 -8.31
N SER A 70 1.06 1.66 -9.64
CA SER A 70 0.31 2.70 -10.36
C SER A 70 -1.17 2.32 -10.40
N VAL A 71 -2.03 3.12 -9.77
CA VAL A 71 -3.48 2.93 -9.76
C VAL A 71 -4.19 4.14 -10.35
N ILE A 72 -5.44 3.97 -10.78
CA ILE A 72 -6.28 5.09 -11.22
C ILE A 72 -6.55 5.99 -10.01
N ALA A 73 -6.38 7.29 -10.18
CA ALA A 73 -6.61 8.31 -9.16
C ALA A 73 -8.10 8.74 -9.10
N GLN A 74 -8.40 9.76 -8.30
CA GLN A 74 -9.74 10.25 -7.99
C GLN A 74 -10.56 9.20 -7.22
N ASN A 75 -11.87 9.40 -7.10
CA ASN A 75 -12.76 8.46 -6.42
C ASN A 75 -12.86 7.15 -7.22
N GLN A 76 -12.33 6.06 -6.66
CA GLN A 76 -12.38 4.74 -7.25
C GLN A 76 -12.94 3.73 -6.25
N ASN A 77 -13.51 2.63 -6.76
CA ASN A 77 -13.93 1.51 -5.94
C ASN A 77 -12.76 0.53 -5.76
N TYR A 78 -12.55 0.11 -4.51
CA TYR A 78 -11.56 -0.89 -4.15
C TYR A 78 -12.20 -2.06 -3.42
N GLN A 79 -11.60 -3.23 -3.60
CA GLN A 79 -12.12 -4.46 -3.03
C GLN A 79 -10.97 -5.27 -2.45
N VAL A 80 -11.21 -5.79 -1.26
CA VAL A 80 -10.35 -6.80 -0.63
C VAL A 80 -11.07 -8.13 -0.77
N LYS A 81 -10.38 -9.14 -1.29
CA LYS A 81 -10.87 -10.52 -1.34
C LYS A 81 -9.93 -11.42 -0.58
N ILE A 82 -10.46 -12.43 0.11
CA ILE A 82 -9.63 -13.55 0.57
C ILE A 82 -9.02 -14.23 -0.66
N ALA A 83 -7.77 -14.65 -0.57
CA ALA A 83 -7.12 -15.38 -1.66
C ALA A 83 -7.95 -16.62 -2.06
N GLY A 84 -8.25 -16.75 -3.36
CA GLY A 84 -9.10 -17.81 -3.89
C GLY A 84 -10.61 -17.55 -3.82
N ALA A 85 -11.07 -16.52 -3.10
CA ALA A 85 -12.49 -16.17 -3.05
C ALA A 85 -12.94 -15.36 -4.28
N THR A 86 -14.16 -15.62 -4.74
CA THR A 86 -14.80 -14.88 -5.84
C THR A 86 -15.48 -13.60 -5.34
N ALA A 87 -16.20 -13.68 -4.23
CA ALA A 87 -16.85 -12.55 -3.57
C ALA A 87 -15.83 -11.69 -2.79
N PRO A 88 -16.06 -10.36 -2.70
CA PRO A 88 -15.26 -9.51 -1.85
C PRO A 88 -15.49 -9.83 -0.37
N LEU A 89 -14.41 -9.81 0.42
CA LEU A 89 -14.47 -9.77 1.87
C LEU A 89 -15.14 -8.46 2.30
N PHE A 90 -14.70 -7.34 1.72
CA PHE A 90 -15.36 -6.06 1.78
C PHE A 90 -14.96 -5.18 0.59
N SER A 91 -15.75 -4.13 0.37
CA SER A 91 -15.48 -3.10 -0.65
C SER A 91 -15.57 -1.72 -0.01
N PHE A 92 -14.83 -0.76 -0.56
CA PHE A 92 -14.82 0.63 -0.10
C PHE A 92 -14.47 1.55 -1.26
N SER A 93 -14.72 2.85 -1.09
CA SER A 93 -14.29 3.87 -2.05
C SER A 93 -13.29 4.79 -1.39
N MET A 94 -12.27 5.20 -2.12
CA MET A 94 -11.32 6.22 -1.68
C MET A 94 -10.99 7.15 -2.84
N SER A 95 -10.74 8.41 -2.51
CA SER A 95 -10.33 9.43 -3.46
C SER A 95 -8.84 9.70 -3.29
N LEU A 96 -8.05 9.44 -4.33
CA LEU A 96 -6.62 9.68 -4.32
C LEU A 96 -6.26 10.82 -5.29
N ASP A 97 -5.38 11.73 -4.87
CA ASP A 97 -4.94 12.81 -5.75
C ASP A 97 -3.91 12.29 -6.76
N SER A 98 -4.01 12.76 -8.01
CA SER A 98 -3.05 12.42 -9.06
C SER A 98 -1.64 12.91 -8.73
N GLY A 99 -0.62 12.14 -9.11
CA GLY A 99 0.78 12.52 -8.92
C GLY A 99 1.30 12.44 -7.48
N LYS A 100 0.48 11.96 -6.53
CA LYS A 100 0.92 11.68 -5.16
C LYS A 100 1.33 10.21 -5.00
N ARG A 101 1.74 9.87 -3.78
CA ARG A 101 1.94 8.49 -3.32
C ARG A 101 1.18 8.30 -2.02
N TYR A 102 0.59 7.13 -1.83
CA TYR A 102 -0.18 6.78 -0.64
C TYR A 102 0.28 5.44 -0.08
N SER A 103 0.21 5.29 1.24
CA SER A 103 0.25 3.99 1.91
C SER A 103 -1.15 3.69 2.46
N LEU A 104 -1.69 2.53 2.11
CA LEU A 104 -2.96 2.00 2.58
C LEU A 104 -2.69 0.71 3.36
N TYR A 105 -3.29 0.61 4.54
CA TYR A 105 -3.19 -0.54 5.42
C TYR A 105 -4.56 -1.22 5.47
N VAL A 106 -4.61 -2.50 5.07
CA VAL A 106 -5.78 -3.37 5.24
C VAL A 106 -5.59 -4.13 6.55
N THR A 107 -6.48 -3.96 7.52
CA THR A 107 -6.24 -4.42 8.90
C THR A 107 -7.20 -5.49 9.39
N GLY A 108 -8.27 -5.77 8.66
CA GLY A 108 -9.32 -6.65 9.13
C GLY A 108 -10.28 -7.09 8.04
N LYS A 109 -11.56 -7.22 8.40
CA LYS A 109 -12.56 -7.98 7.62
C LYS A 109 -13.74 -7.13 7.15
N THR A 110 -13.85 -5.88 7.62
CA THR A 110 -14.99 -5.01 7.31
C THR A 110 -14.57 -3.77 6.51
N ALA A 111 -15.55 -3.06 5.94
CA ALA A 111 -15.31 -1.82 5.22
C ALA A 111 -14.76 -0.68 6.09
N SER A 112 -14.75 -0.82 7.42
CA SER A 112 -14.04 0.11 8.30
C SER A 112 -12.60 -0.30 8.57
N ASP A 113 -12.18 -1.53 8.26
CA ASP A 113 -10.88 -2.10 8.63
C ASP A 113 -9.77 -1.81 7.61
N TYR A 114 -9.67 -0.53 7.28
CA TYR A 114 -8.54 0.01 6.56
C TYR A 114 -8.28 1.46 6.99
N PHE A 115 -7.10 1.96 6.66
CA PHE A 115 -6.77 3.38 6.74
C PHE A 115 -5.64 3.69 5.76
N TYR A 116 -5.53 4.95 5.34
CA TYR A 116 -4.51 5.37 4.39
C TYR A 116 -4.11 6.82 4.62
N LYS A 117 -2.90 7.17 4.18
CA LYS A 117 -2.44 8.57 4.11
C LYS A 117 -1.53 8.80 2.90
N PRO A 118 -1.46 10.05 2.41
CA PRO A 118 -0.41 10.43 1.46
C PRO A 118 0.95 10.34 2.13
N ASP A 119 1.94 9.92 1.35
CA ASP A 119 3.34 9.82 1.77
C ASP A 119 4.14 11.00 1.23
N THR A 120 4.89 11.65 2.13
CA THR A 120 5.89 12.66 1.77
C THR A 120 7.28 12.05 1.87
N LEU A 121 7.79 11.55 0.75
CA LEU A 121 9.05 10.80 0.67
C LEU A 121 10.19 11.68 0.17
N ASN A 122 10.54 12.68 0.98
CA ASN A 122 11.70 13.53 0.70
C ASN A 122 12.89 12.98 1.48
N ALA A 123 13.93 12.53 0.78
CA ALA A 123 15.17 12.09 1.39
C ALA A 123 15.78 13.18 2.28
N ASP A 124 16.55 12.77 3.27
CA ASP A 124 17.32 13.72 4.05
C ASP A 124 18.56 14.18 3.27
N THR A 125 18.82 15.49 3.21
CA THR A 125 19.96 16.04 2.47
C THR A 125 21.28 15.95 3.23
N SER A 126 21.26 15.64 4.53
CA SER A 126 22.45 15.47 5.37
C SER A 126 22.94 14.01 5.44
N GLY A 127 22.29 13.10 4.72
CA GLY A 127 22.63 11.67 4.69
C GLY A 127 22.01 10.85 5.82
N LEU A 128 21.18 11.46 6.68
CA LEU A 128 20.44 10.76 7.73
C LEU A 128 19.33 9.89 7.14
N THR A 129 18.98 8.84 7.87
CA THR A 129 17.86 7.95 7.53
C THR A 129 16.58 8.48 8.14
N LYS A 130 15.46 8.40 7.41
CA LYS A 130 14.13 8.70 7.94
C LYS A 130 13.38 7.42 8.24
N PHE A 131 12.68 7.37 9.36
CA PHE A 131 11.73 6.30 9.61
C PHE A 131 10.49 6.78 10.35
N ARG A 132 9.39 6.04 10.18
CA ARG A 132 8.15 6.22 10.94
C ARG A 132 7.65 4.87 11.44
N PHE A 133 6.76 4.93 12.42
CA PHE A 133 6.00 3.78 12.90
C PHE A 133 4.51 3.88 12.54
N VAL A 134 3.90 2.74 12.24
CA VAL A 134 2.46 2.59 12.01
C VAL A 134 1.90 1.47 12.89
N ASN A 135 0.90 1.78 13.72
CA ASN A 135 0.15 0.75 14.40
C ASN A 135 -1.06 0.32 13.54
N ALA A 136 -0.93 -0.83 12.86
CA ALA A 136 -1.98 -1.39 12.02
C ALA A 136 -2.60 -2.68 12.59
N SER A 137 -2.30 -3.03 13.84
CA SER A 137 -2.83 -4.23 14.51
C SER A 137 -4.14 -3.96 15.27
N PRO A 138 -5.28 -4.59 14.89
CA PRO A 138 -6.62 -4.22 15.35
C PRO A 138 -6.93 -4.39 16.84
N ASN A 139 -6.16 -5.18 17.58
CA ASN A 139 -6.39 -5.42 19.00
C ASN A 139 -5.13 -5.22 19.85
N ALA A 140 -4.11 -4.55 19.29
CA ALA A 140 -2.83 -4.40 19.97
C ALA A 140 -2.86 -3.35 21.10
N GLY A 141 -3.92 -2.55 21.17
CA GLY A 141 -3.95 -1.36 22.00
C GLY A 141 -2.93 -0.32 21.52
N PRO A 142 -2.61 0.68 22.36
CA PRO A 142 -1.54 1.62 22.07
C PRO A 142 -0.17 0.94 22.15
N LEU A 143 0.61 1.07 21.08
CA LEU A 143 1.92 0.45 20.97
C LEU A 143 3.06 1.43 21.23
N VAL A 144 4.14 0.90 21.78
CA VAL A 144 5.44 1.55 21.93
C VAL A 144 6.39 0.91 20.92
N LEU A 145 7.20 1.72 20.26
CA LEU A 145 8.36 1.28 19.51
C LEU A 145 9.61 1.85 20.17
N ALA A 146 10.50 0.95 20.58
CA ALA A 146 11.80 1.29 21.15
C ALA A 146 12.93 0.63 20.37
N PHE A 147 14.11 1.22 20.44
CA PHE A 147 15.35 0.56 20.03
C PHE A 147 16.07 0.00 21.26
N GLU A 148 16.63 -1.19 21.11
CA GLU A 148 17.34 -1.89 22.18
C GLU A 148 18.66 -2.52 21.70
N GLY A 149 19.45 -3.07 22.64
CA GLY A 149 20.72 -3.73 22.37
C GLY A 149 21.85 -2.75 22.05
N MET A 150 22.49 -2.92 20.89
CA MET A 150 23.65 -2.13 20.46
C MET A 150 23.32 -1.35 19.18
N ASP A 151 23.64 -0.06 19.16
CA ASP A 151 23.62 0.81 17.99
C ASP A 151 25.03 1.35 17.75
N ASN A 152 25.65 1.02 16.61
CA ASN A 152 27.00 1.50 16.28
C ASN A 152 28.01 1.27 17.43
N ASN A 153 27.99 0.07 18.03
CA ASN A 153 28.78 -0.32 19.20
C ASN A 153 28.54 0.50 20.49
N LYS A 154 27.45 1.25 20.57
CA LYS A 154 26.96 1.88 21.81
C LYS A 154 25.76 1.13 22.33
N ALA A 155 25.73 0.89 23.64
CA ALA A 155 24.55 0.32 24.29
C ALA A 155 23.37 1.29 24.15
N VAL A 156 22.29 0.80 23.54
CA VAL A 156 20.99 1.47 23.47
C VAL A 156 20.03 0.59 24.24
N LEU A 157 19.69 0.99 25.45
CA LEU A 157 18.72 0.26 26.26
C LEU A 157 17.37 0.95 26.11
N ASP A 158 16.38 0.21 25.58
CA ASP A 158 14.96 0.57 25.51
C ASP A 158 14.69 2.06 25.23
N THR A 159 15.37 2.60 24.21
CA THR A 159 15.21 3.99 23.82
C THR A 159 13.94 4.12 23.01
N ILE A 160 12.88 4.53 23.68
CA ILE A 160 11.57 4.81 23.08
C ILE A 160 11.72 5.82 21.93
N LYS A 161 11.21 5.45 20.76
CA LYS A 161 11.15 6.30 19.56
C LYS A 161 9.74 6.79 19.30
N PHE A 162 8.76 5.93 19.57
CA PHE A 162 7.35 6.27 19.50
C PHE A 162 6.63 5.66 20.69
N ASN A 163 5.81 6.45 21.37
CA ASN A 163 5.08 6.03 22.56
C ASN A 163 3.57 6.17 22.34
N ASN A 164 2.79 5.25 22.89
CA ASN A 164 1.33 5.32 22.94
C ASN A 164 0.67 5.50 21.55
N ILE A 165 1.15 4.77 20.55
CA ILE A 165 0.64 4.85 19.18
C ILE A 165 -0.61 3.99 19.06
N ASN A 166 -1.77 4.64 18.98
CA ASN A 166 -3.07 3.98 18.85
C ASN A 166 -3.24 3.23 17.52
N TYR A 167 -4.10 2.23 17.50
CA TYR A 167 -4.51 1.53 16.28
C TYR A 167 -4.97 2.51 15.19
N LYS A 168 -4.59 2.24 13.94
CA LYS A 168 -4.80 3.08 12.74
C LYS A 168 -4.08 4.43 12.76
N THR A 169 -2.96 4.51 13.48
CA THR A 169 -2.13 5.72 13.53
C THR A 169 -0.86 5.56 12.69
N ILE A 170 -0.61 6.55 11.83
CA ILE A 170 0.63 6.72 11.08
C ILE A 170 1.38 7.91 11.70
N THR A 171 2.55 7.64 12.25
CA THR A 171 3.41 8.70 12.83
C THR A 171 4.11 9.52 11.73
N PRO A 172 4.52 10.77 12.03
CA PRO A 172 5.46 11.49 11.18
C PRO A 172 6.81 10.76 11.08
N PHE A 173 7.55 11.03 10.01
CA PHE A 173 8.93 10.57 9.89
C PHE A 173 9.84 11.32 10.86
N VAL A 174 10.73 10.58 11.52
CA VAL A 174 11.84 11.12 12.32
C VAL A 174 13.17 10.72 11.69
N THR A 175 14.20 11.52 11.92
CA THR A 175 15.56 11.30 11.39
C THR A 175 16.45 10.61 12.42
N ILE A 176 17.27 9.67 11.95
CA ILE A 176 18.29 8.99 12.74
C ILE A 176 19.54 8.77 11.89
N THR A 177 20.67 8.50 12.53
CA THR A 177 21.79 7.87 11.83
C THR A 177 21.33 6.51 11.29
N GLY A 178 21.79 6.12 10.10
CA GLY A 178 21.56 4.78 9.57
C GLY A 178 22.32 3.69 10.34
N GLY A 179 22.00 2.43 10.06
CA GLY A 179 22.64 1.24 10.63
C GLY A 179 21.67 0.13 10.97
N VAL A 180 22.21 -0.92 11.58
CA VAL A 180 21.43 -2.04 12.12
C VAL A 180 20.73 -1.60 13.41
N ARG A 181 19.46 -1.93 13.58
CA ARG A 181 18.65 -1.62 14.76
C ARG A 181 17.95 -2.87 15.27
N ASN A 182 18.04 -3.12 16.57
CA ASN A 182 17.12 -4.05 17.22
C ASN A 182 15.89 -3.26 17.65
N VAL A 183 14.75 -3.64 17.11
CA VAL A 183 13.46 -2.99 17.35
C VAL A 183 12.67 -3.84 18.31
N SER A 184 12.07 -3.19 19.31
CA SER A 184 11.15 -3.78 20.26
C SER A 184 9.82 -3.06 20.14
N ILE A 185 8.75 -3.82 19.87
CA ILE A 185 7.38 -3.31 19.80
C ILE A 185 6.51 -4.02 20.83
N TYR A 186 5.88 -3.26 21.70
CA TYR A 186 5.08 -3.80 22.81
C TYR A 186 3.90 -2.88 23.15
N SER A 187 2.88 -3.43 23.81
CA SER A 187 1.88 -2.60 24.48
C SER A 187 2.48 -1.97 25.72
N ALA A 188 2.22 -0.69 25.98
CA ALA A 188 2.67 0.00 27.19
C ALA A 188 2.21 -0.70 28.49
N SER A 189 1.08 -1.41 28.44
CA SER A 189 0.55 -2.18 29.57
C SER A 189 1.17 -3.57 29.73
N ALA A 190 1.96 -4.04 28.75
CA ALA A 190 2.57 -5.37 28.75
C ALA A 190 3.97 -5.35 28.08
N PRO A 191 4.94 -4.61 28.62
CA PRO A 191 6.26 -4.44 27.99
C PRO A 191 7.07 -5.75 27.88
N LEU A 192 6.78 -6.74 28.72
CA LEU A 192 7.44 -8.05 28.69
C LEU A 192 7.04 -8.92 27.48
N ASN A 193 5.95 -8.57 26.78
CA ASN A 193 5.45 -9.31 25.62
C ASN A 193 5.87 -8.65 24.30
N ALA A 194 7.09 -8.10 24.27
CA ALA A 194 7.60 -7.41 23.09
C ALA A 194 7.84 -8.35 21.91
N VAL A 195 7.41 -7.92 20.72
CA VAL A 195 7.90 -8.47 19.46
C VAL A 195 9.21 -7.77 19.12
N LYS A 196 10.24 -8.58 18.90
CA LYS A 196 11.61 -8.12 18.64
C LYS A 196 12.04 -8.49 17.23
N ASP A 197 12.72 -7.58 16.57
CA ASP A 197 13.28 -7.80 15.24
C ASP A 197 14.60 -7.06 15.05
N THR A 198 15.44 -7.52 14.13
CA THR A 198 16.68 -6.85 13.72
C THR A 198 16.53 -6.33 12.30
N ILE A 199 16.50 -5.01 12.14
CA ILE A 199 16.32 -4.36 10.85
C ILE A 199 17.58 -3.60 10.44
N THR A 200 17.79 -3.45 9.14
CA THR A 200 18.86 -2.61 8.58
C THR A 200 18.26 -1.36 7.94
N LEU A 201 18.69 -0.20 8.41
CA LEU A 201 18.23 1.11 7.95
C LEU A 201 19.39 1.83 7.26
N ASN A 202 19.46 1.77 5.93
CA ASN A 202 20.58 2.34 5.19
C ASN A 202 20.57 3.88 5.27
N PRO A 203 21.75 4.54 5.28
CA PRO A 203 21.85 6.00 5.20
C PRO A 203 21.05 6.57 4.05
N SER A 204 20.46 7.76 4.24
CA SER A 204 19.57 8.43 3.28
C SER A 204 18.25 7.70 2.91
N GLY A 205 18.04 6.47 3.39
CA GLY A 205 16.80 5.72 3.12
C GLY A 205 15.58 6.29 3.85
N ILE A 206 14.39 5.90 3.38
CA ILE A 206 13.11 6.24 4.04
C ILE A 206 12.36 4.95 4.34
N TYR A 207 12.04 4.72 5.62
CA TYR A 207 11.48 3.45 6.07
C TYR A 207 10.18 3.61 6.84
N THR A 208 9.27 2.64 6.68
CA THR A 208 8.10 2.49 7.53
C THR A 208 8.18 1.17 8.27
N ILE A 209 8.25 1.24 9.59
CA ILE A 209 8.05 0.08 10.47
C ILE A 209 6.55 0.04 10.79
N TYR A 210 5.93 -1.13 10.75
CA TYR A 210 4.50 -1.26 11.03
C TYR A 210 4.19 -2.55 11.77
N SER A 211 3.20 -2.49 12.65
CA SER A 211 2.62 -3.69 13.24
C SER A 211 1.56 -4.31 12.32
N TYR A 212 1.39 -5.62 12.37
CA TYR A 212 0.30 -6.33 11.72
C TYR A 212 -0.22 -7.48 12.59
N GLY A 213 -1.35 -8.08 12.19
CA GLY A 213 -1.91 -9.24 12.88
C GLY A 213 -2.44 -8.92 14.28
N THR A 214 -2.77 -9.97 15.03
CA THR A 214 -3.57 -9.91 16.26
C THR A 214 -2.78 -10.46 17.47
N ILE A 215 -2.77 -9.76 18.62
CA ILE A 215 -1.91 -10.09 19.79
C ILE A 215 -2.08 -11.50 20.38
N ASN A 216 -3.21 -12.17 20.12
CA ASN A 216 -3.47 -13.53 20.62
C ASN A 216 -3.68 -14.57 19.50
N ALA A 217 -3.43 -14.19 18.25
CA ALA A 217 -3.43 -15.14 17.15
C ALA A 217 -2.06 -15.82 17.03
N SER A 218 -2.03 -17.01 16.43
CA SER A 218 -0.82 -17.79 16.23
C SER A 218 -0.46 -17.93 14.75
N GLY A 219 0.77 -18.37 14.48
CA GLY A 219 1.29 -18.51 13.12
C GLY A 219 1.32 -17.18 12.36
N GLY A 220 1.15 -17.22 11.04
CA GLY A 220 1.16 -16.02 10.18
C GLY A 220 0.02 -15.02 10.43
N GLN A 221 -0.90 -15.32 11.35
CA GLN A 221 -2.01 -14.44 11.75
C GLN A 221 -1.71 -13.66 13.04
N GLY A 222 -0.67 -14.09 13.76
CA GLY A 222 -0.23 -13.50 15.02
C GLY A 222 0.32 -12.09 14.86
N PHE A 223 0.40 -11.39 16.00
CA PHE A 223 1.00 -10.07 16.06
C PHE A 223 2.45 -10.10 15.62
N GLY A 224 2.80 -9.22 14.69
CA GLY A 224 4.12 -9.14 14.10
C GLY A 224 4.49 -7.73 13.68
N THR A 225 5.70 -7.58 13.19
CA THR A 225 6.25 -6.33 12.67
C THR A 225 6.76 -6.51 11.24
N GLY A 226 6.57 -5.50 10.40
CA GLY A 226 7.11 -5.46 9.06
C GLY A 226 7.90 -4.18 8.80
N LEU A 227 8.75 -4.24 7.77
CA LEU A 227 9.56 -3.11 7.30
C LEU A 227 9.27 -2.86 5.83
N ILE A 228 8.93 -1.61 5.50
CA ILE A 228 8.87 -1.12 4.12
C ILE A 228 10.05 -0.18 3.90
N ALA A 229 10.88 -0.47 2.90
CA ALA A 229 11.77 0.53 2.30
C ALA A 229 10.94 1.37 1.32
N ASN A 230 10.57 2.58 1.73
CA ASN A 230 9.78 3.50 0.91
C ASN A 230 10.63 4.15 -0.19
N GLN A 231 11.91 4.35 0.08
CA GLN A 231 12.94 4.88 -0.83
C GLN A 231 14.33 4.39 -0.40
#